data_AF-A0A1Z9PQ91-F1
#
_entry.id   AF-A0A1Z9PQ91-F1
#
_cell.length_a   1.000
_cell.length_b   1.000
_cell.length_c   1.000
_cell.angle_alpha   90.00
_cell.angle_beta   90.00
_cell.angle_gamma   90.00
#
_symmetry.space_group_name_H-M   'P 1'
#
loop_
_entity.id
_entity.type
_entity.pdbx_description
1 polymer ?
#
loop_
_entity_poly.entity_id
_entity_poly.type
_entity_poly.pdbx_seq_one_letter_code
_entity_poly.pdbx_strand_id
1 'polypeptide(L)'
;MTDLTEKQKALVDTIVATGCSIKDAAEKAGYSAKGSKEAGRISASRTLRLPKVQTYMQQVVAQSLGLGAVSASRKMIELSSGARSEYVQLEASRDILDRVGMRAPDKVAHNIQGDIKINIDLS
;
A
#
# COMPACT_ATOMS: atom_id res chain seq x y z
N MET A 1 -19.31 5.48 -12.36
CA MET A 1 -19.00 5.55 -10.91
C MET A 1 -19.71 4.38 -10.25
N THR A 2 -19.01 3.54 -9.52
CA THR A 2 -19.54 2.29 -8.97
C THR A 2 -20.61 2.58 -7.91
N ASP A 3 -21.86 2.20 -8.15
CA ASP A 3 -22.95 2.33 -7.18
C ASP A 3 -22.71 1.41 -5.97
N LEU A 4 -21.98 1.94 -4.98
CA LEU A 4 -21.89 1.39 -3.64
C LEU A 4 -23.03 1.95 -2.79
N THR A 5 -23.65 1.08 -2.00
CA THR A 5 -24.61 1.52 -0.99
C THR A 5 -23.88 2.18 0.18
N GLU A 6 -24.56 3.09 0.89
CA GLU A 6 -23.99 3.77 2.06
C GLU A 6 -23.52 2.77 3.14
N LYS A 7 -24.23 1.65 3.31
CA LYS A 7 -23.81 0.57 4.21
C LYS A 7 -22.50 -0.10 3.76
N GLN A 8 -22.31 -0.29 2.46
CA GLN A 8 -21.10 -0.90 1.90
C GLN A 8 -19.88 0.01 2.10
N LYS A 9 -20.04 1.32 1.90
CA LYS A 9 -19.00 2.32 2.18
C LYS A 9 -18.65 2.34 3.66
N ALA A 10 -19.65 2.51 4.52
CA ALA A 10 -19.45 2.56 5.97
C ALA A 10 -18.73 1.33 6.53
N LEU A 11 -19.00 0.14 5.98
CA LEU A 11 -18.29 -1.09 6.35
C LEU A 11 -16.80 -1.01 6.00
N VAL A 12 -16.48 -0.62 4.77
CA VAL A 12 -15.09 -0.51 4.29
C VAL A 12 -14.34 0.60 5.03
N ASP A 13 -14.95 1.77 5.16
CA ASP A 13 -14.34 2.94 5.81
C ASP A 13 -14.01 2.64 7.26
N THR A 14 -14.90 1.94 7.99
CA THR A 14 -14.66 1.53 9.37
C THR A 14 -13.48 0.56 9.49
N ILE A 15 -13.39 -0.42 8.58
CA ILE A 15 -12.31 -1.40 8.57
C ILE A 15 -10.97 -0.72 8.30
N VAL A 16 -10.89 0.14 7.29
CA VAL A 16 -9.63 0.79 6.91
C VAL A 16 -9.19 1.82 7.95
N ALA A 17 -10.12 2.57 8.55
CA ALA A 17 -9.78 3.60 9.52
C ALA A 17 -9.36 3.04 10.89
N THR A 18 -9.96 1.93 11.34
CA THR A 18 -9.73 1.42 12.71
C THR A 18 -8.97 0.10 12.79
N GLY A 19 -8.87 -0.66 11.69
CA GLY A 19 -8.27 -1.99 11.70
C GLY A 19 -9.03 -3.02 12.55
N CYS A 20 -10.30 -2.77 12.87
CA CYS A 20 -11.08 -3.64 13.74
C CYS A 20 -11.53 -4.94 13.05
N SER A 21 -12.05 -5.89 13.84
CA SER A 21 -12.57 -7.15 13.29
C SER A 21 -13.79 -6.91 12.38
N ILE A 22 -14.03 -7.83 11.44
CA ILE A 22 -15.22 -7.77 10.54
C ILE A 22 -16.52 -7.73 11.36
N LYS A 23 -16.54 -8.36 12.54
CA LYS A 23 -17.69 -8.36 13.45
C LYS A 23 -17.99 -6.96 13.97
N ASP A 24 -16.97 -6.24 14.43
CA ASP A 24 -17.12 -4.90 14.99
C ASP A 24 -17.46 -3.88 13.90
N ALA A 25 -16.86 -4.03 12.73
CA ALA A 25 -17.19 -3.22 11.56
C ALA A 25 -18.64 -3.46 11.09
N ALA A 26 -19.11 -4.71 11.10
CA ALA A 26 -20.48 -5.06 10.74
C ALA A 26 -21.51 -4.45 11.72
N GLU A 27 -21.18 -4.41 13.01
CA GLU A 27 -22.00 -3.78 14.04
C GLU A 27 -22.11 -2.27 13.79
N LYS A 28 -20.98 -1.59 13.56
CA LYS A 28 -20.94 -0.14 13.29
C LYS A 28 -21.58 0.25 11.95
N ALA A 29 -21.43 -0.57 10.92
CA ALA A 29 -22.01 -0.32 9.59
C ALA A 29 -23.49 -0.70 9.47
N GLY A 30 -24.14 -1.17 10.55
CA GLY A 30 -25.57 -1.47 10.57
C GLY A 30 -25.96 -2.76 9.83
N TYR A 31 -25.04 -3.73 9.76
CA TYR A 31 -25.30 -5.10 9.30
C TYR A 31 -25.83 -6.01 10.42
N SER A 32 -25.62 -5.64 11.68
CA SER A 32 -26.02 -6.43 12.86
C SER A 32 -27.38 -6.01 13.44
N ALA A 33 -28.13 -5.14 12.76
CA ALA A 33 -29.43 -4.69 13.25
C ALA A 33 -30.50 -5.79 13.05
N LYS A 34 -30.96 -6.39 14.18
CA LYS A 34 -32.12 -7.31 14.32
C LYS A 34 -31.88 -8.83 14.28
N GLY A 35 -30.64 -9.32 14.21
CA GLY A 35 -30.34 -10.75 14.29
C GLY A 35 -28.95 -10.97 14.85
N SER A 36 -28.71 -12.15 15.44
CA SER A 36 -27.43 -12.57 16.05
C SER A 36 -26.21 -11.91 15.39
N LYS A 37 -25.26 -11.39 16.20
CA LYS A 37 -24.01 -10.74 15.73
C LYS A 37 -23.27 -11.57 14.65
N GLU A 38 -23.49 -12.88 14.67
CA GLU A 38 -22.95 -13.82 13.70
C GLU A 38 -23.55 -13.66 12.29
N ALA A 39 -24.86 -13.39 12.18
CA ALA A 39 -25.51 -13.12 10.89
C ALA A 39 -24.98 -11.82 10.26
N GLY A 40 -24.75 -10.78 11.07
CA GLY A 40 -24.13 -9.53 10.63
C GLY A 40 -22.71 -9.74 10.10
N ARG A 41 -21.90 -10.53 10.82
CA ARG A 41 -20.54 -10.90 10.40
C ARG A 41 -20.52 -11.64 9.07
N ILE A 42 -21.39 -12.63 8.87
CA ILE A 42 -21.48 -13.40 7.63
C ILE A 42 -21.89 -12.50 6.46
N SER A 43 -22.88 -11.63 6.66
CA SER A 43 -23.34 -10.69 5.64
C SER A 43 -22.26 -9.68 5.23
N ALA A 44 -21.56 -9.12 6.21
CA ALA A 44 -20.41 -8.25 5.98
C ALA A 44 -19.27 -8.97 5.22
N SER A 45 -18.95 -10.22 5.62
CA SER A 45 -17.94 -11.04 4.94
C SER A 45 -18.29 -11.30 3.46
N ARG A 46 -19.56 -11.61 3.16
CA ARG A 46 -20.04 -11.75 1.77
C ARG A 46 -19.94 -10.44 1.00
N THR A 47 -20.28 -9.33 1.65
CA THR A 47 -20.22 -7.99 1.05
C THR A 47 -18.79 -7.60 0.67
N LEU A 48 -17.80 -7.88 1.51
CA LEU A 48 -16.39 -7.57 1.25
C LEU A 48 -15.80 -8.38 0.07
N ARG A 49 -16.45 -9.48 -0.34
CA ARG A 49 -16.05 -10.27 -1.51
C ARG A 49 -16.62 -9.74 -2.82
N LEU A 50 -17.56 -8.80 -2.79
CA LEU A 50 -18.12 -8.22 -4.01
C LEU A 50 -17.03 -7.41 -4.73
N PRO A 51 -16.81 -7.61 -6.05
CA PRO A 51 -15.75 -6.92 -6.79
C PRO A 51 -15.81 -5.40 -6.63
N LYS A 52 -17.01 -4.81 -6.71
CA LYS A 52 -17.20 -3.36 -6.53
C LYS A 52 -16.76 -2.86 -5.14
N VAL A 53 -17.00 -3.65 -4.09
CA VAL A 53 -16.62 -3.31 -2.71
C VAL A 53 -15.12 -3.47 -2.55
N GLN A 54 -14.50 -4.49 -3.16
CA GLN A 54 -13.05 -4.65 -3.18
C GLN A 54 -12.35 -3.50 -3.90
N THR A 55 -12.86 -3.07 -5.05
CA THR A 55 -12.33 -1.90 -5.76
C THR A 55 -12.39 -0.65 -4.89
N TYR A 56 -13.52 -0.41 -4.21
CA TYR A 56 -13.63 0.71 -3.28
C TYR A 56 -12.66 0.58 -2.11
N MET A 57 -12.53 -0.61 -1.52
CA MET A 57 -11.56 -0.87 -0.45
C MET A 57 -10.13 -0.58 -0.88
N GLN A 58 -9.73 -0.98 -2.09
CA GLN A 58 -8.42 -0.66 -2.64
C GLN A 58 -8.22 0.86 -2.80
N GLN A 59 -9.25 1.59 -3.23
CA GLN A 59 -9.20 3.04 -3.34
C GLN A 59 -9.02 3.72 -1.97
N VAL A 60 -9.79 3.32 -0.96
CA VAL A 60 -9.70 3.89 0.40
C VAL A 60 -8.36 3.56 1.04
N VAL A 61 -7.86 2.34 0.86
CA VAL A 61 -6.50 1.95 1.33
C VAL A 61 -5.43 2.80 0.65
N ALA A 62 -5.50 2.97 -0.67
CA ALA A 62 -4.55 3.81 -1.40
C ALA A 62 -4.58 5.27 -0.93
N GLN A 63 -5.77 5.83 -0.66
CA GLN A 63 -5.90 7.18 -0.11
C GLN A 63 -5.32 7.30 1.31
N SER A 64 -5.63 6.33 2.17
CA SER A 64 -5.10 6.27 3.54
C SER A 64 -3.58 6.14 3.55
N LEU A 65 -3.03 5.28 2.69
CA LEU A 65 -1.58 5.14 2.51
C LEU A 65 -0.95 6.41 1.93
N GLY A 66 -1.62 7.12 1.01
CA GLY A 66 -1.16 8.39 0.49
C GLY A 66 -1.02 9.46 1.57
N LEU A 67 -2.01 9.58 2.47
CA LEU A 67 -1.94 10.49 3.62
C LEU A 67 -0.86 10.04 4.63
N GLY A 68 -0.75 8.73 4.87
CA GLY A 68 0.32 8.15 5.68
C GLY A 68 1.70 8.43 5.11
N ALA A 69 1.86 8.41 3.79
CA ALA A 69 3.11 8.70 3.10
C ALA A 69 3.57 10.14 3.34
N VAL A 70 2.66 11.12 3.32
CA VAL A 70 3.00 12.52 3.66
C VAL A 70 3.57 12.63 5.08
N SER A 71 2.92 11.96 6.04
CA SER A 71 3.38 11.94 7.43
C SER A 71 4.72 11.22 7.58
N ALA A 72 4.92 10.10 6.88
CA ALA A 72 6.17 9.36 6.85
C ALA A 72 7.31 10.19 6.22
N SER A 73 7.04 10.91 5.12
CA SER A 73 8.00 11.83 4.48
C SER A 73 8.45 12.91 5.44
N ARG A 74 7.52 13.52 6.19
CA ARG A 74 7.86 14.48 7.23
C ARG A 74 8.74 13.84 8.31
N LYS A 75 8.38 12.64 8.76
CA LYS A 75 9.12 11.94 9.81
C LYS A 75 10.56 11.61 9.38
N MET A 76 10.78 11.25 8.13
CA MET A 76 12.14 11.00 7.60
C MET A 76 13.01 12.26 7.67
N ILE A 77 12.47 13.43 7.33
CA ILE A 77 13.20 14.70 7.44
C ILE A 77 13.60 14.95 8.90
N GLU A 78 12.67 14.80 9.84
CA GLU A 78 12.95 14.99 11.28
C GLU A 78 13.99 14.01 11.82
N LEU A 79 13.95 12.75 11.37
CA LEU A 79 14.92 11.74 11.78
C LEU A 79 16.30 12.02 11.19
N SER A 80 16.38 12.48 9.94
CA SER A 80 17.65 12.78 9.28
C SER A 80 18.46 13.88 9.98
N SER A 81 17.80 14.86 10.60
CA SER A 81 18.46 16.01 11.23
C SER A 81 18.45 15.99 12.76
N GLY A 82 17.58 15.21 13.40
CA GLY A 82 17.28 15.35 14.83
C GLY A 82 17.19 14.05 15.63
N ALA A 83 17.41 12.88 15.03
CA ALA A 83 17.43 11.62 15.78
C ALA A 83 18.63 11.56 16.73
N ARG A 84 18.48 11.02 17.95
CA ARG A 84 19.61 10.88 18.89
C ARG A 84 20.68 9.88 18.41
N SER A 85 20.30 8.94 17.54
CA SER A 85 21.20 7.93 16.99
C SER A 85 21.72 8.39 15.63
N GLU A 86 23.04 8.54 15.51
CA GLU A 86 23.70 8.86 14.24
C GLU A 86 23.40 7.82 13.16
N TYR A 87 23.29 6.54 13.53
CA TYR A 87 22.88 5.49 12.60
C TYR A 87 21.50 5.76 12.01
N VAL A 88 20.53 6.15 12.85
CA VAL A 88 19.17 6.46 12.39
C VAL A 88 19.15 7.72 11.52
N GLN A 89 19.97 8.73 11.84
CA GLN A 89 20.13 9.93 11.00
C GLN A 89 20.70 9.56 9.63
N LEU A 90 21.75 8.74 9.59
CA LEU A 90 22.41 8.31 8.35
C LEU A 90 21.46 7.49 7.48
N GLU A 91 20.76 6.52 8.08
CA GLU A 91 19.79 5.69 7.36
C GLU A 91 18.65 6.53 6.83
N ALA A 92 18.05 7.42 7.63
CA ALA A 92 16.99 8.33 7.16
C ALA A 92 17.48 9.25 6.02
N SER A 93 18.72 9.72 6.09
CA SER A 93 19.32 10.54 5.03
C SER A 93 19.50 9.75 3.73
N ARG A 94 20.01 8.51 3.81
CA ARG A 94 20.13 7.61 2.65
C ARG A 94 18.77 7.31 2.02
N ASP A 95 17.80 7.00 2.86
CA ASP A 95 16.42 6.74 2.50
C ASP A 95 15.79 7.91 1.73
N ILE A 96 16.08 9.14 2.12
CA ILE A 96 15.63 10.34 1.40
C ILE A 96 16.31 10.41 0.03
N LEU A 97 17.65 10.26 -0.04
CA LEU A 97 18.42 10.32 -1.28
C LEU A 97 17.96 9.27 -2.31
N ASP A 98 17.69 8.05 -1.84
CA ASP A 98 17.21 6.96 -2.68
C ASP A 98 15.82 7.26 -3.26
N ARG A 99 14.92 7.89 -2.48
CA ARG A 99 13.57 8.26 -2.94
C ARG A 99 13.55 9.42 -3.92
N VAL A 100 14.53 10.34 -3.86
CA VAL A 100 14.65 11.45 -4.82
C VAL A 100 15.52 11.10 -6.03
N GLY A 101 16.01 9.87 -6.12
CA GLY A 101 16.84 9.40 -7.24
C GLY A 101 18.24 10.02 -7.27
N MET A 102 18.75 10.50 -6.13
CA MET A 102 20.09 11.09 -6.01
C MET A 102 21.17 10.07 -5.63
N ARG A 103 20.82 8.77 -5.61
CA ARG A 103 21.78 7.69 -5.37
C ARG A 103 22.70 7.52 -6.59
N ALA A 104 23.98 7.26 -6.33
CA ALA A 104 24.92 6.86 -7.38
C ALA A 104 24.40 5.57 -8.07
N PRO A 105 24.50 5.44 -9.40
CA PRO A 105 24.07 4.24 -10.10
C PRO A 105 24.78 3.00 -9.56
N ASP A 106 24.03 1.96 -9.20
CA ASP A 106 24.58 0.79 -8.50
C ASP A 106 25.53 -0.07 -9.38
N LYS A 107 25.51 0.10 -10.71
CA LYS A 107 26.52 -0.35 -11.71
C LYS A 107 26.03 -0.06 -13.13
N VAL A 108 26.91 0.44 -13.99
CA VAL A 108 26.67 0.51 -15.44
C VAL A 108 27.00 -0.85 -16.04
N ALA A 109 25.99 -1.57 -16.52
CA ALA A 109 26.20 -2.83 -17.24
C ALA A 109 26.75 -2.52 -18.64
N HIS A 110 28.06 -2.68 -18.83
CA HIS A 110 28.66 -2.68 -20.16
C HIS A 110 28.46 -4.04 -20.82
N ASN A 111 27.32 -4.23 -21.50
CA ASN A 111 27.15 -5.36 -22.40
C ASN A 111 27.97 -5.11 -23.68
N ILE A 112 29.22 -5.56 -23.69
CA ILE A 112 30.02 -5.64 -24.92
C ILE A 112 29.49 -6.86 -25.69
N GLN A 113 28.45 -6.65 -26.51
CA GLN A 113 27.98 -7.67 -27.45
C GLN A 113 28.98 -7.74 -28.61
N GLY A 114 30.05 -8.52 -28.42
CA GLY A 114 31.02 -8.80 -29.46
C GLY A 114 30.36 -9.64 -30.55
N ASP A 115 30.10 -9.02 -31.71
CA ASP A 115 29.63 -9.70 -32.91
C ASP A 115 30.80 -10.54 -33.48
N ILE A 116 30.95 -11.78 -33.01
CA ILE A 116 31.95 -12.71 -33.55
C ILE A 116 31.37 -13.32 -34.83
N LYS A 117 31.74 -12.76 -35.99
CA LYS A 117 31.51 -13.39 -37.30
C LYS A 117 32.60 -14.43 -37.57
N ILE A 118 32.23 -15.71 -37.56
CA ILE A 118 33.08 -16.80 -38.02
C ILE A 118 32.67 -17.18 -39.43
N ASN A 119 33.49 -16.85 -40.42
CA ASN A 119 33.38 -17.39 -41.78
C ASN A 119 34.24 -18.66 -41.85
N ILE A 120 33.61 -19.82 -42.05
CA ILE A 120 34.32 -21.08 -42.30
C ILE A 120 34.24 -21.36 -43.78
N ASP A 121 35.39 -21.40 -44.43
CA ASP A 121 35.56 -21.82 -45.82
C ASP A 121 35.93 -23.31 -45.82
N LEU A 122 35.20 -24.12 -46.58
CA LEU A 122 35.50 -25.53 -46.81
C LEU A 122 35.77 -25.72 -48.30
N SER A 123 37.04 -25.55 -48.66
CA SER A 123 37.62 -25.98 -49.94
C SER A 123 38.12 -27.42 -49.86
#